data_AF-A0A2G5BIA7-F1
#
_entry.id   AF-A0A2G5BIA7-F1
#
_cell.length_a   1.000
_cell.length_b   1.000
_cell.length_c   1.000
_cell.angle_alpha   90.00
_cell.angle_beta   90.00
_cell.angle_gamma   90.00
#
_symmetry.space_group_name_H-M   'P 1'
#
loop_
_entity.id
_entity.type
_entity.pdbx_description
1 polymer ?
#
loop_
_entity_poly.entity_id
_entity_poly.type
_entity_poly.pdbx_seq_one_letter_code
_entity_poly.pdbx_strand_id
1 'polypeptide(L)'
;MRSQSAASSQGDPNGPSQGLATNGLPSVTQNSGSSVKRTGILVIRVMEARNLVYPPGSQQLMARYAPYKNEAHQRPYAVVEFDKNEAVVTSLGGDMQNPIWKYRVNFDVSRTSPVMVSLYQRTAELHGNQARGQQTQLLGGQQAITTGAIFLGAVQIMPDFADGRLYDEWIPLLGGTGNSGHIRVQYCFNKKDSTPLSIEQFDLLKVIGKGSFGKVMQVRKRDTNRIYAMKILSKSKIVMRSEVAHTLAERNVLAKINHPFIVPLKFSFQTPEKLYLVLAFINGGELFHHLQREGRFDQHRSRFYAAELLSALDCLHSYNVIYRDLKPENILLDYSGHIALCDFGLCKLNMGDNETTNTFCGTPEYLAPELLQGRGYTKTVDWWTFGVLLYEMMTGLPPFYDEHVNEMYRRILEDELVFPEDMGNRAKSLLRGLLQRDPRRRLGNNGAAEIKNQPFFAEINWDYLIGRQYEPPFKPSVASAIDTSNFDEEFTAEPPQDSYVADSNLSETVQEQFVGFTYDGSGGAMSLAQSMTMGNMDTHRN
;
A
#
# COMPACT_ATOMS: atom_id res chain seq x y z
N MET A 1 10.14 78.09 -15.51
CA MET A 1 11.07 79.22 -15.68
C MET A 1 12.23 79.03 -14.72
N ARG A 2 13.47 78.92 -15.26
CA ARG A 2 14.81 79.13 -14.63
C ARG A 2 15.12 78.32 -13.36
N SER A 3 16.26 77.65 -13.15
CA SER A 3 17.63 77.70 -13.71
C SER A 3 18.37 76.48 -13.10
N GLN A 4 18.88 75.51 -13.85
CA GLN A 4 20.23 75.40 -14.47
C GLN A 4 21.44 75.80 -13.60
N SER A 5 22.29 74.82 -13.26
CA SER A 5 23.74 74.73 -13.55
C SER A 5 24.32 73.49 -12.83
N ALA A 6 24.75 72.38 -13.44
CA ALA A 6 25.73 72.10 -14.51
C ALA A 6 27.19 71.89 -14.00
N ALA A 7 27.80 70.81 -14.54
CA ALA A 7 29.22 70.42 -14.65
C ALA A 7 29.60 69.17 -13.82
N SER A 8 29.67 67.94 -14.39
CA SER A 8 30.73 67.35 -15.26
C SER A 8 32.08 67.24 -14.53
N SER A 9 32.82 66.13 -14.48
CA SER A 9 33.06 65.11 -15.50
C SER A 9 33.87 63.91 -14.96
N GLN A 10 33.55 62.72 -15.48
CA GLN A 10 34.45 61.63 -15.91
C GLN A 10 35.24 60.79 -14.90
N GLY A 11 35.01 59.47 -14.97
CA GLY A 11 36.00 58.45 -14.60
C GLY A 11 35.40 57.15 -14.04
N ASP A 12 34.68 56.37 -14.85
CA ASP A 12 34.55 54.91 -14.62
C ASP A 12 35.92 54.26 -14.88
N PRO A 13 36.34 53.17 -14.20
CA PRO A 13 35.58 51.91 -14.26
C PRO A 13 35.66 50.96 -13.03
N ASN A 14 34.74 50.00 -13.03
CA ASN A 14 34.83 48.65 -12.41
C ASN A 14 34.63 48.51 -10.89
N GLY A 15 33.45 48.01 -10.52
CA GLY A 15 33.21 47.27 -9.27
C GLY A 15 31.73 46.86 -9.15
N PRO A 16 31.39 45.55 -9.19
CA PRO A 16 29.99 45.13 -9.28
C PRO A 16 29.30 45.27 -7.92
N SER A 17 28.32 46.17 -7.85
CA SER A 17 27.38 46.27 -6.74
C SER A 17 26.41 45.09 -6.78
N GLN A 18 26.37 44.36 -5.67
CA GLN A 18 25.48 43.24 -5.38
C GLN A 18 24.01 43.64 -5.59
N GLY A 19 23.42 43.15 -6.68
CA GLY A 19 21.98 43.14 -6.90
C GLY A 19 21.42 41.79 -6.44
N LEU A 20 20.51 41.83 -5.47
CA LEU A 20 19.69 40.69 -5.05
C LEU A 20 18.92 40.13 -6.25
N ALA A 21 19.40 39.00 -6.77
CA ALA A 21 18.69 38.22 -7.77
C ALA A 21 17.53 37.49 -7.09
N THR A 22 16.30 37.91 -7.42
CA THR A 22 15.10 37.10 -7.29
C THR A 22 15.24 35.91 -8.24
N ASN A 23 15.62 34.74 -7.71
CA ASN A 23 15.63 33.50 -8.49
C ASN A 23 14.19 33.08 -8.75
N GLY A 24 13.71 33.40 -9.96
CA GLY A 24 12.48 32.88 -10.52
C GLY A 24 12.54 31.35 -10.60
N LEU A 25 11.42 30.72 -10.23
CA LEU A 25 11.18 29.30 -10.43
C LEU A 25 11.37 28.94 -11.91
N PRO A 26 11.97 27.80 -12.25
CA PRO A 26 11.92 27.30 -13.61
C PRO A 26 10.46 26.96 -13.94
N SER A 27 9.91 27.70 -14.92
CA SER A 27 8.64 27.41 -15.55
C SER A 27 8.67 25.97 -16.06
N VAL A 28 7.85 25.10 -15.47
CA VAL A 28 7.55 23.78 -16.00
C VAL A 28 6.86 24.00 -17.33
N THR A 29 7.62 23.91 -18.43
CA THR A 29 7.04 23.67 -19.74
C THR A 29 6.26 22.37 -19.63
N GLN A 30 4.93 22.49 -19.57
CA GLN A 30 4.02 21.37 -19.75
C GLN A 30 4.29 20.79 -21.13
N ASN A 31 5.08 19.73 -21.17
CA ASN A 31 5.21 18.92 -22.35
C ASN A 31 3.88 18.17 -22.47
N SER A 32 3.00 18.68 -23.32
CA SER A 32 1.76 18.02 -23.74
C SER A 32 2.10 16.80 -24.60
N GLY A 33 2.65 15.77 -23.96
CA GLY A 33 2.84 14.44 -24.53
C GLY A 33 1.60 13.60 -24.26
N SER A 34 0.91 13.22 -25.34
CA SER A 34 -0.20 12.27 -25.37
C SER A 34 -0.04 11.13 -24.34
N SER A 35 -1.05 10.91 -23.48
CA SER A 35 -1.08 9.84 -22.48
C SER A 35 -1.16 8.44 -23.14
N VAL A 36 0.00 7.88 -23.49
CA VAL A 36 0.18 6.55 -24.12
C VAL A 36 -0.20 5.41 -23.16
N LYS A 37 -0.92 4.40 -23.68
CA LYS A 37 -1.28 3.15 -22.98
C LYS A 37 -0.08 2.54 -22.25
N ARG A 38 -0.19 2.29 -20.95
CA ARG A 38 0.91 1.87 -20.05
C ARG A 38 0.95 0.37 -19.73
N THR A 39 0.12 -0.44 -20.40
CA THR A 39 0.02 -1.88 -20.13
C THR A 39 1.10 -2.68 -20.82
N GLY A 40 1.79 -3.53 -20.05
CA GLY A 40 2.88 -4.33 -20.58
C GLY A 40 3.63 -5.08 -19.50
N ILE A 41 4.79 -5.61 -19.87
CA ILE A 41 5.67 -6.37 -19.00
C ILE A 41 6.97 -5.60 -18.84
N LEU A 42 7.29 -5.22 -17.62
CA LEU A 42 8.60 -4.72 -17.24
C LEU A 42 9.50 -5.92 -16.94
N VAL A 43 10.50 -6.12 -17.79
CA VAL A 43 11.52 -7.16 -17.62
C VAL A 43 12.71 -6.54 -16.93
N ILE A 44 13.13 -7.11 -15.81
CA ILE A 44 14.28 -6.66 -15.03
C ILE A 44 15.27 -7.82 -14.94
N ARG A 45 16.54 -7.56 -15.22
CA ARG A 45 17.62 -8.51 -15.01
C ARG A 45 18.60 -7.95 -13.99
N VAL A 46 18.73 -8.66 -12.87
CA VAL A 46 19.79 -8.38 -11.89
C VAL A 46 21.00 -9.18 -12.35
N MET A 47 22.05 -8.46 -12.78
CA MET A 47 23.19 -9.10 -13.45
C MET A 47 24.25 -9.49 -12.43
N GLU A 48 24.87 -8.50 -11.81
CA GLU A 48 26.04 -8.64 -10.95
C GLU A 48 26.20 -7.39 -10.07
N ALA A 49 26.92 -7.52 -8.96
CA ALA A 49 27.38 -6.39 -8.17
C ALA A 49 28.90 -6.42 -8.06
N ARG A 50 29.50 -5.29 -7.70
CA ARG A 50 30.94 -5.17 -7.48
C ARG A 50 31.25 -4.29 -6.29
N ASN A 51 32.35 -4.63 -5.62
CA ASN A 51 32.86 -3.89 -4.47
C ASN A 51 31.80 -3.71 -3.37
N LEU A 52 30.99 -4.73 -3.09
CA LEU A 52 30.03 -4.67 -1.98
C LEU A 52 30.77 -4.50 -0.66
N VAL A 53 30.32 -3.54 0.13
CA VAL A 53 30.89 -3.27 1.45
C VAL A 53 29.95 -3.80 2.52
N TYR A 54 30.52 -4.56 3.44
CA TYR A 54 29.79 -5.13 4.55
C TYR A 54 29.92 -4.26 5.80
N PRO A 55 28.85 -4.11 6.61
CA PRO A 55 28.94 -3.46 7.90
C PRO A 55 30.01 -4.08 8.82
N PRO A 56 30.67 -3.28 9.68
CA PRO A 56 31.57 -3.80 10.71
C PRO A 56 30.90 -4.90 11.54
N GLY A 57 31.62 -5.99 11.85
CA GLY A 57 31.07 -7.13 12.60
C GLY A 57 30.32 -8.17 11.75
N SER A 58 30.02 -7.90 10.48
CA SER A 58 29.33 -8.84 9.58
C SER A 58 30.07 -10.18 9.45
N GLN A 59 31.41 -10.17 9.41
CA GLN A 59 32.22 -11.40 9.25
C GLN A 59 31.98 -12.40 10.39
N GLN A 60 31.83 -11.93 11.63
CA GLN A 60 31.56 -12.80 12.78
C GLN A 60 30.16 -13.42 12.71
N LEU A 61 29.16 -12.66 12.25
CA LEU A 61 27.80 -13.16 12.07
C LEU A 61 27.71 -14.16 10.92
N MET A 62 28.43 -13.91 9.82
CA MET A 62 28.51 -14.81 8.67
C MET A 62 29.28 -16.10 8.98
N ALA A 63 30.37 -16.02 9.76
CA ALA A 63 31.14 -17.20 10.17
C ALA A 63 30.29 -18.19 10.99
N ARG A 64 29.30 -17.70 11.75
CA ARG A 64 28.34 -18.53 12.48
C ARG A 64 27.31 -19.20 11.56
N TYR A 65 27.07 -18.66 10.36
CA TYR A 65 26.14 -19.20 9.36
C TYR A 65 26.80 -20.16 8.37
N ALA A 66 28.08 -19.96 8.06
CA ALA A 66 28.88 -20.73 7.11
C ALA A 66 28.79 -22.28 7.24
N PRO A 67 28.67 -22.87 8.44
CA PRO A 67 28.58 -24.33 8.59
C PRO A 67 27.27 -24.96 8.10
N TYR A 68 26.21 -24.17 7.86
CA TYR A 68 24.84 -24.69 7.83
C TYR A 68 24.17 -24.85 6.45
N LYS A 69 24.70 -24.36 5.31
CA LYS A 69 24.01 -24.49 4.00
C LYS A 69 24.91 -24.43 2.74
N ASN A 70 24.30 -24.83 1.62
CA ASN A 70 24.74 -24.74 0.21
C ASN A 70 25.52 -23.45 -0.13
N GLU A 71 26.56 -23.54 -0.98
CA GLU A 71 27.40 -22.39 -1.40
C GLU A 71 26.62 -21.18 -1.94
N ALA A 72 25.46 -21.40 -2.57
CA ALA A 72 24.60 -20.32 -3.07
C ALA A 72 24.00 -19.44 -1.95
N HIS A 73 23.85 -19.98 -0.74
CA HIS A 73 23.32 -19.25 0.42
C HIS A 73 24.40 -18.48 1.19
N GLN A 74 25.67 -18.71 0.88
CA GLN A 74 26.79 -17.98 1.48
C GLN A 74 26.99 -16.60 0.84
N ARG A 75 26.40 -16.38 -0.35
CA ARG A 75 26.53 -15.16 -1.14
C ARG A 75 25.29 -14.25 -0.95
N PRO A 76 25.43 -12.93 -1.22
CA PRO A 76 24.30 -12.02 -1.19
C PRO A 76 23.15 -12.43 -2.11
N TYR A 77 21.93 -12.17 -1.64
CA TYR A 77 20.73 -12.26 -2.47
C TYR A 77 20.18 -10.86 -2.73
N ALA A 78 19.50 -10.71 -3.87
CA ALA A 78 18.80 -9.47 -4.21
C ALA A 78 17.30 -9.65 -4.01
N VAL A 79 16.61 -8.58 -3.64
CA VAL A 79 15.14 -8.49 -3.63
C VAL A 79 14.78 -7.39 -4.62
N VAL A 80 14.03 -7.74 -5.66
CA VAL A 80 13.52 -6.79 -6.65
C VAL A 80 12.06 -6.56 -6.35
N GLU A 81 11.68 -5.33 -6.03
CA GLU A 81 10.29 -4.90 -5.86
C GLU A 81 9.86 -3.98 -7.00
N PHE A 82 8.63 -4.19 -7.47
CA PHE A 82 7.92 -3.24 -8.31
C PHE A 82 6.42 -3.33 -8.00
N ASP A 83 5.80 -2.18 -7.71
CA ASP A 83 4.35 -2.07 -7.53
C ASP A 83 3.79 -3.13 -6.55
N LYS A 84 4.38 -3.20 -5.35
CA LYS A 84 4.08 -4.17 -4.27
C LYS A 84 4.20 -5.65 -4.63
N ASN A 85 4.90 -5.96 -5.72
CA ASN A 85 5.29 -7.33 -6.05
C ASN A 85 6.79 -7.46 -5.85
N GLU A 86 7.23 -8.56 -5.24
CA GLU A 86 8.65 -8.82 -5.00
C GLU A 86 9.14 -10.09 -5.69
N ALA A 87 10.43 -10.14 -5.97
CA ALA A 87 11.15 -11.32 -6.41
C ALA A 87 12.46 -11.43 -5.62
N VAL A 88 12.61 -12.52 -4.88
CA VAL A 88 13.88 -12.87 -4.24
C VAL A 88 14.77 -13.59 -5.25
N VAL A 89 15.98 -13.08 -5.42
CA VAL A 89 16.95 -13.51 -6.43
C VAL A 89 18.20 -14.03 -5.73
N THR A 90 18.42 -15.34 -5.80
CA THR A 90 19.62 -15.99 -5.25
C THR A 90 20.78 -15.93 -6.25
N SER A 91 22.00 -15.70 -5.77
CA SER A 91 23.19 -15.64 -6.62
C SER A 91 23.47 -16.99 -7.28
N LEU A 92 23.85 -16.95 -8.56
CA LEU A 92 24.29 -18.12 -9.33
C LEU A 92 25.82 -18.29 -9.31
N GLY A 93 26.58 -17.26 -8.93
CA GLY A 93 28.03 -17.29 -8.94
C GLY A 93 28.67 -16.06 -8.29
N GLY A 94 29.96 -15.84 -8.57
CA GLY A 94 30.74 -14.72 -8.02
C GLY A 94 31.27 -14.96 -6.60
N ASP A 95 31.64 -13.91 -5.90
CA ASP A 95 32.05 -13.97 -4.49
C ASP A 95 31.15 -13.06 -3.63
N MET A 96 31.49 -12.89 -2.34
CA MET A 96 30.73 -12.04 -1.43
C MET A 96 30.72 -10.55 -1.83
N GLN A 97 31.83 -10.05 -2.38
CA GLN A 97 31.97 -8.65 -2.78
C GLN A 97 31.52 -8.42 -4.23
N ASN A 98 31.57 -9.47 -5.05
CA ASN A 98 31.27 -9.46 -6.48
C ASN A 98 30.29 -10.59 -6.86
N PRO A 99 29.08 -10.63 -6.30
CA PRO A 99 28.10 -11.68 -6.58
C PRO A 99 27.53 -11.54 -8.01
N ILE A 100 27.18 -12.69 -8.59
CA ILE A 100 26.58 -12.79 -9.93
C ILE A 100 25.22 -13.47 -9.80
N TRP A 101 24.17 -12.83 -10.30
CA TRP A 101 22.80 -13.36 -10.28
C TRP A 101 22.32 -13.76 -11.67
N LYS A 102 22.58 -12.96 -12.71
CA LYS A 102 22.11 -13.18 -14.10
C LYS A 102 20.64 -13.65 -14.17
N TYR A 103 19.79 -13.07 -13.32
CA TYR A 103 18.43 -13.55 -13.11
C TYR A 103 17.43 -12.58 -13.73
N ARG A 104 16.42 -13.12 -14.41
CA ARG A 104 15.36 -12.35 -15.06
C ARG A 104 14.07 -12.43 -14.24
N VAL A 105 13.48 -11.28 -13.94
CA VAL A 105 12.15 -11.14 -13.37
C VAL A 105 11.26 -10.37 -14.35
N ASN A 106 10.00 -10.78 -14.44
CA ASN A 106 8.99 -10.08 -15.22
C ASN A 106 7.93 -9.53 -14.24
N PHE A 107 7.59 -8.25 -14.38
CA PHE A 107 6.52 -7.60 -13.64
C PHE A 107 5.44 -7.11 -14.58
N ASP A 108 4.19 -7.28 -14.16
CA ASP A 108 3.07 -6.66 -14.85
C ASP A 108 3.01 -5.17 -14.55
N VAL A 109 2.93 -4.35 -15.59
CA VAL A 109 2.81 -2.89 -15.46
C VAL A 109 1.35 -2.50 -15.57
N SER A 110 0.76 -2.14 -14.43
CA SER A 110 -0.58 -1.55 -14.34
C SER A 110 -0.55 -0.03 -14.11
N ARG A 111 0.62 0.49 -13.67
CA ARG A 111 0.84 1.88 -13.26
C ARG A 111 2.33 2.19 -13.21
N THR A 112 2.64 3.47 -13.05
CA THR A 112 4.00 3.95 -12.80
C THR A 112 4.36 3.71 -11.35
N SER A 113 5.45 2.97 -11.11
CA SER A 113 6.04 2.71 -9.79
C SER A 113 7.56 2.70 -9.94
N PRO A 114 8.32 3.11 -8.91
CA PRO A 114 9.74 2.81 -8.88
C PRO A 114 9.96 1.30 -8.79
N VAL A 115 11.08 0.86 -9.34
CA VAL A 115 11.71 -0.43 -9.04
C VAL A 115 12.67 -0.21 -7.89
N MET A 116 12.59 -1.04 -6.87
CA MET A 116 13.57 -1.10 -5.79
C MET A 116 14.37 -2.40 -5.91
N VAL A 117 15.69 -2.32 -5.96
CA VAL A 117 16.57 -3.50 -5.87
C VAL A 117 17.39 -3.38 -4.60
N SER A 118 17.14 -4.27 -3.65
CA SER A 118 17.78 -4.29 -2.33
C SER A 118 18.66 -5.52 -2.19
N LEU A 119 19.85 -5.36 -1.64
CA LEU A 119 20.81 -6.45 -1.43
C LEU A 119 20.90 -6.81 0.05
N TYR A 120 20.94 -8.12 0.30
CA TYR A 120 20.99 -8.66 1.64
C TYR A 120 21.95 -9.85 1.72
N GLN A 121 22.60 -9.98 2.88
CA GLN A 121 23.37 -11.16 3.25
C GLN A 121 22.59 -11.96 4.28
N ARG A 122 22.40 -13.27 4.05
CA ARG A 122 21.78 -14.16 5.05
C ARG A 122 22.69 -14.32 6.27
N THR A 123 22.10 -14.34 7.45
CA THR A 123 22.74 -14.69 8.72
C THR A 123 21.94 -15.79 9.43
N ALA A 124 22.54 -16.47 10.41
CA ALA A 124 21.81 -17.44 11.22
C ALA A 124 20.66 -16.74 11.95
N GLU A 125 19.46 -17.33 11.91
CA GLU A 125 18.37 -16.95 12.80
C GLU A 125 18.77 -17.34 14.22
N LEU A 126 19.02 -16.35 15.08
CA LEU A 126 19.13 -16.61 16.50
C LEU A 126 17.71 -16.53 17.08
N HIS A 127 17.19 -17.66 17.54
CA HIS A 127 15.90 -17.70 18.21
C HIS A 127 16.00 -17.01 19.59
N GLY A 128 15.10 -16.06 19.87
CA GLY A 128 14.90 -15.45 21.19
C GLY A 128 15.25 -13.96 21.31
N ASN A 129 14.56 -13.26 22.22
CA ASN A 129 14.70 -11.82 22.47
C ASN A 129 16.09 -11.39 23.00
N GLN A 130 16.86 -12.31 23.62
CA GLN A 130 18.22 -12.02 24.11
C GLN A 130 19.26 -11.86 22.97
N ALA A 131 19.00 -12.46 21.80
CA ALA A 131 19.94 -12.43 20.68
C ALA A 131 19.90 -11.12 19.87
N ARG A 132 18.73 -10.48 19.77
CA ARG A 132 18.58 -9.16 19.14
C ARG A 132 19.46 -8.10 19.82
N GLY A 133 19.57 -8.15 21.14
CA GLY A 133 20.44 -7.26 21.93
C GLY A 133 21.94 -7.43 21.61
N GLN A 134 22.43 -8.67 21.50
CA GLN A 134 23.82 -8.94 21.13
C GLN A 134 24.13 -8.57 19.68
N GLN A 135 23.20 -8.81 18.75
CA GLN A 135 23.42 -8.53 17.33
C GLN A 135 23.49 -7.01 17.04
N THR A 136 22.66 -6.22 17.74
CA THR A 136 22.66 -4.75 17.66
C THR A 136 23.94 -4.14 18.25
N GLN A 137 24.49 -4.74 19.31
CA GLN A 137 25.77 -4.33 19.90
C GLN A 137 26.98 -4.62 18.98
N LEU A 138 26.96 -5.73 18.23
CA LEU A 138 28.05 -6.11 17.34
C LEU A 138 28.13 -5.25 16.06
N LEU A 139 26.99 -4.73 15.58
CA LEU A 139 26.86 -3.95 14.34
C LEU A 139 26.88 -2.43 14.55
N GLY A 140 27.15 -1.95 15.77
CA GLY A 140 27.36 -0.52 16.02
C GLY A 140 26.10 0.35 15.99
N GLY A 141 24.94 -0.19 16.37
CA GLY A 141 23.74 0.56 16.74
C GLY A 141 23.28 1.64 15.75
N GLN A 142 22.65 1.23 14.64
CA GLN A 142 21.69 2.03 13.84
C GLN A 142 21.21 1.32 12.56
N GLN A 143 21.64 0.08 12.28
CA GLN A 143 21.24 -0.64 11.07
C GLN A 143 20.09 -1.62 11.34
N ALA A 144 19.04 -1.53 10.52
CA ALA A 144 17.88 -2.41 10.49
C ALA A 144 18.29 -3.91 10.43
N ILE A 145 18.35 -4.58 11.59
CA ILE A 145 18.49 -6.04 11.62
C ILE A 145 17.12 -6.64 11.33
N THR A 146 16.90 -6.91 10.05
CA THR A 146 15.80 -7.79 9.64
C THR A 146 16.16 -9.20 10.12
N THR A 147 15.26 -9.87 10.83
CA THR A 147 15.51 -11.18 11.44
C THR A 147 16.15 -12.14 10.42
N GLY A 148 17.44 -12.47 10.60
CA GLY A 148 18.16 -13.40 9.74
C GLY A 148 18.86 -12.83 8.50
N ALA A 149 18.94 -11.50 8.30
CA ALA A 149 19.71 -10.92 7.20
C ALA A 149 20.31 -9.52 7.48
N ILE A 150 21.51 -9.27 6.95
CA ILE A 150 22.20 -7.98 6.96
C ILE A 150 21.88 -7.24 5.66
N PHE A 151 21.42 -5.99 5.75
CA PHE A 151 21.20 -5.12 4.59
C PHE A 151 22.54 -4.57 4.07
N LEU A 152 22.79 -4.72 2.78
CA LEU A 152 24.02 -4.29 2.12
C LEU A 152 23.88 -3.01 1.30
N GLY A 153 22.65 -2.57 1.02
CA GLY A 153 22.35 -1.39 0.21
C GLY A 153 21.27 -1.66 -0.82
N ALA A 154 20.72 -0.59 -1.39
CA ALA A 154 19.64 -0.65 -2.36
C ALA A 154 19.76 0.41 -3.44
N VAL A 155 19.04 0.22 -4.54
CA VAL A 155 18.93 1.20 -5.64
C VAL A 155 17.48 1.36 -6.07
N GLN A 156 17.03 2.61 -6.18
CA GLN A 156 15.71 2.95 -6.68
C GLN A 156 15.82 3.45 -8.12
N ILE A 157 15.07 2.82 -9.02
CA ILE A 157 15.06 3.13 -10.45
C ILE A 157 13.64 3.53 -10.81
N MET A 158 13.45 4.66 -11.49
CA MET A 158 12.17 4.97 -12.14
C MET A 158 12.23 4.47 -13.58
N PRO A 159 11.52 3.37 -13.93
CA PRO A 159 11.59 2.84 -15.29
C PRO A 159 11.01 3.83 -16.30
N ASP A 160 11.71 3.99 -17.42
CA ASP A 160 11.10 4.53 -18.63
C ASP A 160 10.21 3.45 -19.26
N PHE A 161 8.97 3.81 -19.58
CA PHE A 161 7.97 2.93 -20.19
C PHE A 161 7.94 3.09 -21.73
N ALA A 162 9.04 3.53 -22.33
CA ALA A 162 9.25 3.45 -23.77
C ALA A 162 9.36 1.99 -24.23
N ASP A 163 8.50 1.62 -25.18
CA ASP A 163 8.36 0.24 -25.64
C ASP A 163 9.66 -0.29 -26.29
N GLY A 164 10.12 -1.45 -25.84
CA GLY A 164 11.26 -2.18 -26.38
C GLY A 164 12.64 -1.58 -26.04
N ARG A 165 12.72 -0.44 -25.35
CA ARG A 165 14.00 0.20 -25.02
C ARG A 165 14.71 -0.57 -23.90
N LEU A 166 15.93 -1.02 -24.18
CA LEU A 166 16.80 -1.69 -23.20
C LEU A 166 17.70 -0.67 -22.51
N TYR A 167 17.69 -0.72 -21.19
CA TYR A 167 18.63 -0.03 -20.31
C TYR A 167 19.58 -1.06 -19.68
N ASP A 168 20.86 -0.70 -19.55
CA ASP A 168 21.91 -1.53 -18.95
C ASP A 168 22.91 -0.61 -18.25
N GLU A 169 22.80 -0.49 -16.92
CA GLU A 169 23.53 0.51 -16.16
C GLU A 169 24.16 -0.08 -14.90
N TRP A 170 25.33 0.45 -14.55
CA TRP A 170 25.94 0.31 -13.24
C TRP A 170 25.45 1.44 -12.35
N ILE A 171 24.79 1.11 -11.25
CA ILE A 171 24.18 2.09 -10.36
C ILE A 171 24.80 1.93 -8.96
N PRO A 172 25.22 3.03 -8.30
CA PRO A 172 25.72 2.96 -6.94
C PRO A 172 24.61 2.52 -5.99
N LEU A 173 24.96 1.68 -5.02
CA LEU A 173 24.06 1.26 -3.95
C LEU A 173 24.03 2.34 -2.86
N LEU A 174 22.83 2.69 -2.42
CA LEU A 174 22.55 3.62 -1.33
C LEU A 174 22.08 2.87 -0.09
N GLY A 175 22.41 3.39 1.10
CA GLY A 175 22.14 2.70 2.37
C GLY A 175 23.13 1.57 2.66
N GLY A 176 23.21 1.13 3.93
CA GLY A 176 24.26 0.23 4.42
C GLY A 176 25.41 1.01 5.09
N THR A 177 26.65 0.72 4.72
CA THR A 177 27.80 1.60 5.02
C THR A 177 27.90 2.63 3.89
N GLY A 178 28.17 3.92 4.16
CA GLY A 178 27.96 5.03 3.20
C GLY A 178 28.52 4.90 1.75
N ASN A 179 29.34 3.88 1.44
CA ASN A 179 29.73 3.51 0.07
C ASN A 179 29.55 1.99 -0.13
N SER A 180 28.36 1.54 -0.51
CA SER A 180 27.94 0.13 -0.52
C SER A 180 28.26 -0.64 -1.82
N GLY A 181 29.11 -0.10 -2.69
CA GLY A 181 29.45 -0.70 -3.98
C GLY A 181 28.46 -0.34 -5.10
N HIS A 182 28.47 -1.10 -6.19
CA HIS A 182 27.61 -0.86 -7.35
C HIS A 182 26.91 -2.14 -7.80
N ILE A 183 25.73 -2.00 -8.38
CA ILE A 183 24.95 -3.09 -8.98
C ILE A 183 24.70 -2.80 -10.46
N ARG A 184 24.83 -3.83 -11.30
CA ARG A 184 24.46 -3.77 -12.70
C ARG A 184 23.05 -4.32 -12.89
N VAL A 185 22.15 -3.45 -13.35
CA VAL A 185 20.75 -3.80 -13.61
C VAL A 185 20.44 -3.52 -15.07
N GLN A 186 19.80 -4.49 -15.73
CA GLN A 186 19.21 -4.29 -17.05
C GLN A 186 17.69 -4.25 -16.91
N TYR A 187 17.02 -3.39 -17.65
CA TYR A 187 15.56 -3.41 -17.71
C TYR A 187 15.02 -2.96 -19.06
N CYS A 188 13.86 -3.51 -19.44
CA CYS A 188 13.11 -3.04 -20.60
C CYS A 188 11.60 -3.19 -20.34
N PHE A 189 10.84 -2.20 -20.80
CA PHE A 189 9.38 -2.31 -20.86
C PHE A 189 8.97 -2.83 -22.22
N ASN A 190 8.14 -3.87 -22.23
CA ASN A 190 7.55 -4.40 -23.46
C ASN A 190 6.04 -4.22 -23.37
N LYS A 191 5.49 -3.39 -24.24
CA LYS A 191 4.04 -3.21 -24.34
C LYS A 191 3.40 -4.53 -24.73
N LYS A 192 2.28 -4.86 -24.09
CA LYS A 192 1.51 -6.07 -24.41
C LYS A 192 0.25 -5.66 -25.17
N ASP A 193 -0.04 -6.36 -26.27
CA ASP A 193 -1.33 -6.24 -26.94
C ASP A 193 -2.45 -6.69 -25.99
N SER A 194 -3.62 -6.07 -26.08
CA SER A 194 -4.73 -6.34 -25.16
C SER A 194 -5.38 -7.69 -25.48
N THR A 195 -4.72 -8.79 -25.12
CA THR A 195 -5.39 -10.08 -25.01
C THR A 195 -6.29 -10.03 -23.78
N PRO A 196 -7.59 -10.37 -23.91
CA PRO A 196 -8.48 -10.44 -22.76
C PRO A 196 -7.90 -11.37 -21.69
N LEU A 197 -7.85 -10.90 -20.45
CA LEU A 197 -7.44 -11.73 -19.32
C LEU A 197 -8.52 -12.78 -19.04
N SER A 198 -8.07 -13.98 -18.73
CA SER A 198 -8.94 -15.11 -18.39
C SER A 198 -8.36 -15.90 -17.22
N ILE A 199 -9.19 -16.71 -16.58
CA ILE A 199 -8.80 -17.46 -15.39
C ILE A 199 -7.70 -18.50 -15.69
N GLU A 200 -7.65 -19.03 -16.91
CA GLU A 200 -6.67 -20.04 -17.36
C GLU A 200 -5.22 -19.50 -17.42
N GLN A 201 -5.06 -18.18 -17.35
CA GLN A 201 -3.74 -17.53 -17.26
C GLN A 201 -3.20 -17.51 -15.83
N PHE A 202 -3.95 -18.02 -14.85
CA PHE A 202 -3.60 -18.05 -13.44
C PHE A 202 -3.60 -19.48 -12.90
N ASP A 203 -2.56 -19.82 -12.14
CA ASP A 203 -2.55 -21.00 -11.29
C ASP A 203 -3.14 -20.64 -9.93
N LEU A 204 -4.18 -21.37 -9.51
CA LEU A 204 -4.81 -21.21 -8.20
C LEU A 204 -3.96 -21.91 -7.14
N LEU A 205 -3.49 -21.18 -6.12
CA LEU A 205 -2.56 -21.72 -5.13
C LEU A 205 -3.24 -22.05 -3.80
N LYS A 206 -3.92 -21.08 -3.18
CA LYS A 206 -4.57 -21.25 -1.88
C LYS A 206 -5.79 -20.35 -1.75
N VAL A 207 -6.79 -20.77 -0.98
CA VAL A 207 -7.85 -19.87 -0.50
C VAL A 207 -7.30 -19.10 0.70
N ILE A 208 -7.45 -17.78 0.70
CA ILE A 208 -6.91 -16.87 1.73
C ILE A 208 -7.98 -16.03 2.41
N GLY A 209 -9.24 -16.14 1.99
CA GLY A 209 -10.36 -15.49 2.65
C GLY A 209 -11.69 -15.80 1.99
N LYS A 210 -12.78 -15.55 2.73
CA LYS A 210 -14.16 -15.67 2.26
C LYS A 210 -14.94 -14.41 2.58
N GLY A 211 -15.81 -14.02 1.66
CA GLY A 211 -16.72 -12.89 1.83
C GLY A 211 -18.15 -13.27 1.48
N SER A 212 -19.07 -12.34 1.71
CA SER A 212 -20.50 -12.52 1.46
C SER A 212 -20.85 -12.88 0.00
N PHE A 213 -20.07 -12.36 -0.95
CA PHE A 213 -20.29 -12.55 -2.39
C PHE A 213 -19.35 -13.56 -3.06
N GLY A 214 -18.38 -14.11 -2.32
CA GLY A 214 -17.39 -15.01 -2.92
C GLY A 214 -16.17 -15.27 -2.04
N LYS A 215 -15.02 -15.51 -2.67
CA LYS A 215 -13.78 -15.87 -1.97
C LYS A 215 -12.57 -15.16 -2.54
N VAL A 216 -11.51 -15.11 -1.74
CA VAL A 216 -10.22 -14.53 -2.12
C VAL A 216 -9.20 -15.67 -2.19
N MET A 217 -8.46 -15.74 -3.29
CA MET A 217 -7.47 -16.78 -3.53
C MET A 217 -6.10 -16.18 -3.81
N GLN A 218 -5.05 -16.77 -3.27
CA GLN A 218 -3.69 -16.56 -3.74
C GLN A 218 -3.53 -17.25 -5.10
N VAL A 219 -3.07 -16.52 -6.10
CA VAL A 219 -2.89 -17.01 -7.47
C VAL A 219 -1.51 -16.65 -8.01
N ARG A 220 -1.01 -17.43 -8.97
CA ARG A 220 0.19 -17.12 -9.74
C ARG A 220 -0.16 -16.87 -11.20
N LYS A 221 0.19 -15.70 -11.73
CA LYS A 221 0.01 -15.43 -13.16
C LYS A 221 1.10 -16.14 -13.97
N ARG A 222 0.73 -16.95 -14.96
CA ARG A 222 1.63 -17.91 -15.63
C ARG A 222 2.78 -17.29 -16.42
N ASP A 223 2.55 -16.18 -17.11
CA ASP A 223 3.54 -15.51 -17.96
C ASP A 223 4.59 -14.71 -17.17
N THR A 224 4.22 -14.17 -16.01
CA THR A 224 5.11 -13.36 -15.15
C THR A 224 5.57 -14.09 -13.89
N ASN A 225 4.96 -15.22 -13.56
CA ASN A 225 5.14 -15.97 -12.31
C ASN A 225 4.93 -15.11 -11.05
N ARG A 226 4.21 -13.99 -11.16
CA ARG A 226 3.92 -13.09 -10.03
C ARG A 226 2.73 -13.60 -9.23
N ILE A 227 2.76 -13.30 -7.93
CA ILE A 227 1.74 -13.73 -6.97
C ILE A 227 0.76 -12.58 -6.75
N TYR A 228 -0.53 -12.89 -6.79
CA TYR A 228 -1.61 -11.94 -6.61
C TYR A 228 -2.68 -12.50 -5.66
N ALA A 229 -3.48 -11.60 -5.11
CA ALA A 229 -4.75 -11.95 -4.45
C ALA A 229 -5.88 -11.76 -5.45
N MET A 230 -6.64 -12.81 -5.75
CA MET A 230 -7.77 -12.79 -6.66
C MET A 230 -9.07 -12.89 -5.88
N LYS A 231 -9.83 -11.80 -5.81
CA LYS A 231 -11.19 -11.77 -5.25
C LYS A 231 -12.17 -12.18 -6.35
N ILE A 232 -12.83 -13.33 -6.14
CA ILE A 232 -13.76 -13.96 -7.08
C ILE A 232 -15.17 -13.75 -6.55
N LEU A 233 -16.02 -13.08 -7.33
CA LEU A 233 -17.38 -12.70 -6.94
C LEU A 233 -18.40 -13.34 -7.87
N SER A 234 -19.48 -13.88 -7.30
CA SER A 234 -20.58 -14.47 -8.08
C SER A 234 -21.54 -13.38 -8.58
N LYS A 235 -21.73 -13.28 -9.90
CA LYS A 235 -22.67 -12.31 -10.48
C LYS A 235 -24.10 -12.53 -9.99
N SER A 236 -24.55 -13.79 -9.89
CA SER A 236 -25.90 -14.10 -9.40
C SER A 236 -26.13 -13.62 -7.96
N LYS A 237 -25.14 -13.78 -7.07
CA LYS A 237 -25.21 -13.27 -5.70
C LYS A 237 -25.26 -11.74 -5.63
N ILE A 238 -24.52 -11.05 -6.52
CA ILE A 238 -24.50 -9.59 -6.60
C ILE A 238 -25.86 -9.07 -7.09
N VAL A 239 -26.41 -9.66 -8.15
CA VAL A 239 -27.72 -9.29 -8.71
C VAL A 239 -28.83 -9.52 -7.69
N MET A 240 -28.84 -10.68 -7.04
CA MET A 240 -29.84 -11.01 -6.00
C MET A 240 -29.86 -10.00 -4.85
N ARG A 241 -28.73 -9.34 -4.57
CA ARG A 241 -28.60 -8.31 -3.52
C ARG A 241 -28.70 -6.89 -4.06
N SER A 242 -28.93 -6.70 -5.37
CA SER A 242 -28.98 -5.38 -6.04
C SER A 242 -27.70 -4.55 -5.91
N GLU A 243 -26.53 -5.21 -5.86
CA GLU A 243 -25.22 -4.56 -5.62
C GLU A 243 -24.36 -4.38 -6.88
N VAL A 244 -24.98 -4.43 -8.08
CA VAL A 244 -24.25 -4.34 -9.36
C VAL A 244 -23.55 -2.98 -9.51
N ALA A 245 -24.29 -1.89 -9.29
CA ALA A 245 -23.75 -0.53 -9.40
C ALA A 245 -22.62 -0.29 -8.38
N HIS A 246 -22.77 -0.80 -7.16
CA HIS A 246 -21.77 -0.73 -6.11
C HIS A 246 -20.48 -1.47 -6.50
N THR A 247 -20.60 -2.69 -7.00
CA THR A 247 -19.45 -3.51 -7.43
C THR A 247 -18.67 -2.85 -8.58
N LEU A 248 -19.37 -2.32 -9.59
CA LEU A 248 -18.72 -1.62 -10.70
C LEU A 248 -17.99 -0.36 -10.24
N ALA A 249 -18.60 0.37 -9.31
CA ALA A 249 -18.05 1.59 -8.78
C ALA A 249 -16.86 1.32 -7.84
N GLU A 250 -16.87 0.24 -7.03
CA GLU A 250 -15.73 -0.23 -6.22
C GLU A 250 -14.53 -0.48 -7.13
N ARG A 251 -14.73 -1.27 -8.19
CA ARG A 251 -13.70 -1.54 -9.19
C ARG A 251 -13.18 -0.26 -9.84
N ASN A 252 -14.05 0.68 -10.21
CA ASN A 252 -13.66 1.95 -10.84
C ASN A 252 -12.79 2.81 -9.91
N VAL A 253 -13.12 2.85 -8.63
CA VAL A 253 -12.35 3.58 -7.62
C VAL A 253 -10.99 2.93 -7.41
N LEU A 254 -10.94 1.61 -7.24
CA LEU A 254 -9.70 0.86 -7.10
C LEU A 254 -8.76 1.00 -8.30
N ALA A 255 -9.31 1.13 -9.52
CA ALA A 255 -8.52 1.38 -10.72
C ALA A 255 -7.87 2.78 -10.72
N LYS A 256 -8.48 3.78 -10.08
CA LYS A 256 -7.98 5.17 -10.03
C LYS A 256 -7.02 5.42 -8.87
N ILE A 257 -7.23 4.76 -7.74
CA ILE A 257 -6.41 4.97 -6.55
C ILE A 257 -4.98 4.52 -6.82
N ASN A 258 -4.03 5.41 -6.55
CA ASN A 258 -2.61 5.11 -6.50
C ASN A 258 -2.03 5.66 -5.20
N HIS A 259 -1.98 4.83 -4.17
CA HIS A 259 -1.54 5.25 -2.84
C HIS A 259 -0.66 4.16 -2.19
N PRO A 260 0.47 4.51 -1.56
CA PRO A 260 1.43 3.53 -1.03
C PRO A 260 0.82 2.60 0.03
N PHE A 261 -0.19 3.06 0.75
CA PHE A 261 -0.79 2.32 1.87
C PHE A 261 -2.17 1.71 1.56
N ILE A 262 -2.57 1.67 0.29
CA ILE A 262 -3.78 0.97 -0.17
C ILE A 262 -3.38 -0.18 -1.08
N VAL A 263 -4.02 -1.35 -0.97
CA VAL A 263 -3.74 -2.48 -1.87
C VAL A 263 -4.18 -2.12 -3.31
N PRO A 264 -3.26 -2.07 -4.29
CA PRO A 264 -3.59 -1.67 -5.65
C PRO A 264 -4.29 -2.79 -6.41
N LEU A 265 -5.31 -2.42 -7.19
CA LEU A 265 -5.87 -3.25 -8.25
C LEU A 265 -4.90 -3.30 -9.43
N LYS A 266 -4.59 -4.53 -9.87
CA LYS A 266 -3.77 -4.81 -11.06
C LYS A 266 -4.63 -4.98 -12.27
N PHE A 267 -5.62 -5.85 -12.15
CA PHE A 267 -6.51 -6.25 -13.23
C PHE A 267 -7.90 -6.52 -12.71
N SER A 268 -8.88 -6.41 -13.59
CA SER A 268 -10.19 -7.02 -13.39
C SER A 268 -10.70 -7.60 -14.68
N PHE A 269 -11.38 -8.74 -14.60
CA PHE A 269 -11.97 -9.42 -15.74
C PHE A 269 -13.20 -10.20 -15.29
N GLN A 270 -13.95 -10.77 -16.24
CA GLN A 270 -15.21 -11.44 -15.94
C GLN A 270 -15.43 -12.64 -16.85
N THR A 271 -16.21 -13.60 -16.36
CA THR A 271 -16.84 -14.66 -17.14
C THR A 271 -18.36 -14.43 -17.14
N PRO A 272 -19.19 -15.24 -17.83
CA PRO A 272 -20.63 -15.13 -17.70
C PRO A 272 -21.14 -15.28 -16.25
N GLU A 273 -20.42 -16.01 -15.39
CA GLU A 273 -20.88 -16.34 -14.04
C GLU A 273 -20.25 -15.47 -12.95
N LYS A 274 -19.04 -14.95 -13.20
CA LYS A 274 -18.18 -14.39 -12.15
C LYS A 274 -17.48 -13.10 -12.55
N LEU A 275 -17.11 -12.33 -11.54
CA LEU A 275 -16.22 -11.19 -11.61
C LEU A 275 -14.94 -11.49 -10.86
N TYR A 276 -13.81 -11.05 -11.41
CA TYR A 276 -12.48 -11.30 -10.86
C TYR A 276 -11.76 -9.96 -10.66
N LEU A 277 -11.35 -9.68 -9.42
CA LEU A 277 -10.47 -8.55 -9.08
C LEU A 277 -9.11 -9.10 -8.68
N VAL A 278 -8.07 -8.77 -9.45
CA VAL A 278 -6.69 -9.18 -9.19
C VAL A 278 -5.95 -8.04 -8.51
N LEU A 279 -5.62 -8.23 -7.25
CA LEU A 279 -5.01 -7.27 -6.33
C LEU A 279 -3.55 -7.67 -6.05
N ALA A 280 -2.72 -6.73 -5.61
CA ALA A 280 -1.40 -7.10 -5.07
C ALA A 280 -1.58 -8.04 -3.86
N PHE A 281 -0.76 -9.10 -3.79
CA PHE A 281 -0.72 -9.98 -2.64
C PHE A 281 0.18 -9.38 -1.55
N ILE A 282 -0.32 -9.29 -0.33
CA ILE A 282 0.41 -8.76 0.84
C ILE A 282 0.57 -9.90 1.84
N ASN A 283 1.81 -10.23 2.20
CA ASN A 283 2.18 -11.49 2.88
C ASN A 283 2.63 -11.31 4.34
N GLY A 284 2.69 -10.09 4.88
CA GLY A 284 3.12 -9.84 6.26
C GLY A 284 2.03 -10.06 7.31
N GLY A 285 0.84 -10.54 6.91
CA GLY A 285 -0.28 -10.85 7.79
C GLY A 285 -1.12 -9.64 8.19
N GLU A 286 -2.22 -9.91 8.89
CA GLU A 286 -3.13 -8.88 9.39
C GLU A 286 -2.56 -8.18 10.62
N LEU A 287 -2.83 -6.88 10.76
CA LEU A 287 -2.46 -6.09 11.91
C LEU A 287 -3.06 -6.68 13.20
N PHE A 288 -4.26 -7.27 13.09
CA PHE A 288 -4.94 -7.99 14.17
C PHE A 288 -4.02 -9.01 14.86
N HIS A 289 -3.41 -9.92 14.09
CA HIS A 289 -2.55 -10.97 14.63
C HIS A 289 -1.30 -10.41 15.34
N HIS A 290 -0.73 -9.33 14.78
CA HIS A 290 0.42 -8.67 15.41
C HIS A 290 0.03 -7.95 16.71
N LEU A 291 -1.14 -7.32 16.75
CA LEU A 291 -1.66 -6.65 17.94
C LEU A 291 -2.00 -7.65 19.04
N GLN A 292 -2.72 -8.72 18.71
CA GLN A 292 -3.08 -9.79 19.65
C GLN A 292 -1.84 -10.46 20.27
N ARG A 293 -0.82 -10.75 19.46
CA ARG A 293 0.42 -11.35 19.96
C ARG A 293 1.20 -10.45 20.92
N GLU A 294 1.17 -9.15 20.71
CA GLU A 294 1.89 -8.17 21.54
C GLU A 294 1.03 -7.61 22.68
N GLY A 295 -0.28 -7.87 22.67
CA GLY A 295 -1.26 -7.31 23.58
C GLY A 295 -1.61 -5.85 23.27
N ARG A 296 -0.59 -5.00 23.09
CA ARG A 296 -0.74 -3.61 22.61
C ARG A 296 0.55 -3.14 21.95
N PHE A 297 0.46 -2.14 21.09
CA PHE A 297 1.63 -1.46 20.54
C PHE A 297 2.06 -0.28 21.43
N ASP A 298 3.35 0.04 21.39
CA ASP A 298 3.84 1.29 21.97
C ASP A 298 3.37 2.50 21.16
N GLN A 299 3.44 3.69 21.79
CA GLN A 299 2.97 4.92 21.17
C GLN A 299 3.68 5.25 19.85
N HIS A 300 4.97 4.91 19.71
CA HIS A 300 5.73 5.20 18.49
C HIS A 300 5.20 4.37 17.32
N ARG A 301 5.01 3.06 17.55
CA ARG A 301 4.43 2.14 16.56
C ARG A 301 2.99 2.48 16.23
N SER A 302 2.15 2.77 17.23
CA SER A 302 0.77 3.20 16.99
C SER A 302 0.71 4.49 16.18
N ARG A 303 1.58 5.47 16.47
CA ARG A 303 1.66 6.73 15.71
C ARG A 303 2.04 6.50 14.25
N PHE A 304 3.03 5.64 14.01
CA PHE A 304 3.48 5.30 12.67
C PHE A 304 2.35 4.71 11.82
N TYR A 305 1.71 3.63 12.29
CA TYR A 305 0.59 3.02 11.57
C TYR A 305 -0.62 3.95 11.45
N ALA A 306 -0.93 4.73 12.48
CA ALA A 306 -2.01 5.70 12.41
C ALA A 306 -1.74 6.81 11.38
N ALA A 307 -0.49 7.24 11.20
CA ALA A 307 -0.16 8.21 10.17
C ALA A 307 -0.36 7.64 8.76
N GLU A 308 0.09 6.40 8.52
CA GLU A 308 -0.11 5.72 7.23
C GLU A 308 -1.59 5.51 6.92
N LEU A 309 -2.36 5.03 7.90
CA LEU A 309 -3.81 4.86 7.79
C LEU A 309 -4.54 6.18 7.55
N LEU A 310 -4.18 7.24 8.28
CA LEU A 310 -4.77 8.57 8.09
C LEU A 310 -4.55 9.05 6.65
N SER A 311 -3.35 8.86 6.09
CA SER A 311 -3.07 9.23 4.70
C SER A 311 -3.86 8.39 3.69
N ALA A 312 -4.06 7.09 3.96
CA ALA A 312 -4.89 6.23 3.13
C ALA A 312 -6.36 6.66 3.13
N LEU A 313 -6.93 6.93 4.31
CA LEU A 313 -8.30 7.41 4.45
C LEU A 313 -8.50 8.77 3.78
N ASP A 314 -7.57 9.70 3.96
CA ASP A 314 -7.58 11.01 3.28
C ASP A 314 -7.60 10.85 1.75
N CYS A 315 -6.80 9.91 1.22
CA CYS A 315 -6.84 9.56 -0.19
C CYS A 315 -8.24 9.08 -0.62
N LEU A 316 -8.85 8.14 0.10
CA LEU A 316 -10.20 7.65 -0.21
C LEU A 316 -11.25 8.78 -0.16
N HIS A 317 -11.19 9.63 0.86
CA HIS A 317 -12.11 10.75 1.04
C HIS A 317 -11.98 11.78 -0.09
N SER A 318 -10.78 11.97 -0.65
CA SER A 318 -10.55 12.82 -1.83
C SER A 318 -11.19 12.26 -3.12
N TYR A 319 -11.46 10.95 -3.17
CA TYR A 319 -12.23 10.29 -4.23
C TYR A 319 -13.72 10.15 -3.90
N ASN A 320 -14.21 10.82 -2.83
CA ASN A 320 -15.59 10.72 -2.34
C ASN A 320 -15.99 9.28 -1.97
N VAL A 321 -15.06 8.58 -1.31
CA VAL A 321 -15.23 7.21 -0.83
C VAL A 321 -15.17 7.22 0.69
N ILE A 322 -16.15 6.61 1.34
CA ILE A 322 -16.13 6.29 2.78
C ILE A 322 -15.79 4.82 2.91
N TYR A 323 -14.85 4.46 3.77
CA TYR A 323 -14.37 3.10 3.92
C TYR A 323 -15.31 2.22 4.77
N ARG A 324 -15.78 2.73 5.91
CA ARG A 324 -16.80 2.15 6.82
C ARG A 324 -16.47 0.83 7.53
N ASP A 325 -15.39 0.13 7.18
CA ASP A 325 -15.00 -1.15 7.80
C ASP A 325 -13.55 -1.14 8.29
N LEU A 326 -13.14 -0.03 8.90
CA LEU A 326 -11.78 0.11 9.43
C LEU A 326 -11.62 -0.69 10.72
N LYS A 327 -10.84 -1.76 10.65
CA LYS A 327 -10.50 -2.67 11.74
C LYS A 327 -9.15 -3.37 11.50
N PRO A 328 -8.48 -3.91 12.52
CA PRO A 328 -7.16 -4.53 12.39
C PRO A 328 -7.09 -5.68 11.37
N GLU A 329 -8.18 -6.41 11.14
CA GLU A 329 -8.28 -7.54 10.22
C GLU A 329 -8.19 -7.09 8.75
N ASN A 330 -8.67 -5.88 8.44
CA ASN A 330 -8.65 -5.32 7.09
C ASN A 330 -7.36 -4.54 6.78
N ILE A 331 -6.39 -4.56 7.69
CA ILE A 331 -5.12 -3.85 7.55
C ILE A 331 -4.02 -4.90 7.51
N LEU A 332 -3.39 -5.07 6.36
CA LEU A 332 -2.27 -5.99 6.21
C LEU A 332 -0.95 -5.25 6.44
N LEU A 333 0.09 -5.96 6.87
CA LEU A 333 1.46 -5.48 6.80
C LEU A 333 2.14 -6.06 5.57
N ASP A 334 2.85 -5.23 4.82
CA ASP A 334 3.77 -5.73 3.80
C ASP A 334 5.05 -6.31 4.41
N TYR A 335 5.86 -6.96 3.59
CA TYR A 335 7.11 -7.59 4.02
C TYR A 335 8.13 -6.60 4.63
N SER A 336 8.01 -5.30 4.33
CA SER A 336 8.85 -4.25 4.90
C SER A 336 8.30 -3.70 6.22
N GLY A 337 7.01 -3.92 6.51
CA GLY A 337 6.35 -3.50 7.75
C GLY A 337 5.42 -2.30 7.60
N HIS A 338 5.20 -1.80 6.38
CA HIS A 338 4.21 -0.74 6.12
C HIS A 338 2.80 -1.33 6.02
N ILE A 339 1.80 -0.52 6.35
CA ILE A 339 0.40 -0.95 6.24
C ILE A 339 -0.08 -0.97 4.79
N ALA A 340 -1.00 -1.88 4.50
CA ALA A 340 -1.73 -1.96 3.26
C ALA A 340 -3.21 -2.22 3.57
N LEU A 341 -4.02 -1.16 3.43
CA LEU A 341 -5.47 -1.24 3.59
C LEU A 341 -6.07 -2.10 2.47
N CYS A 342 -6.80 -3.15 2.84
CA CYS A 342 -7.45 -4.06 1.91
C CYS A 342 -8.99 -4.03 2.07
N ASP A 343 -9.68 -4.97 1.42
CA ASP A 343 -11.13 -5.16 1.39
C ASP A 343 -12.03 -3.89 1.34
N PHE A 344 -12.48 -3.54 0.13
CA PHE A 344 -13.33 -2.39 -0.13
C PHE A 344 -14.82 -2.74 -0.23
N GLY A 345 -15.20 -3.97 0.17
CA GLY A 345 -16.55 -4.50 0.00
C GLY A 345 -17.65 -3.73 0.73
N LEU A 346 -17.31 -2.98 1.78
CA LEU A 346 -18.25 -2.13 2.52
C LEU A 346 -18.08 -0.64 2.24
N CYS A 347 -17.25 -0.24 1.29
CA CYS A 347 -17.09 1.17 0.95
C CYS A 347 -18.41 1.81 0.48
N LYS A 348 -18.61 3.10 0.74
CA LYS A 348 -19.69 3.89 0.12
C LYS A 348 -19.06 4.90 -0.82
N LEU A 349 -19.61 5.00 -2.02
CA LEU A 349 -19.07 5.79 -3.12
C LEU A 349 -19.96 7.01 -3.38
N ASN A 350 -19.41 8.00 -4.11
CA ASN A 350 -20.07 9.27 -4.42
C ASN A 350 -20.52 10.04 -3.17
N MET A 351 -19.80 9.85 -2.06
CA MET A 351 -20.05 10.56 -0.82
C MET A 351 -19.34 11.91 -0.88
N GLY A 352 -19.90 12.88 -1.61
CA GLY A 352 -19.44 14.26 -1.59
C GLY A 352 -19.71 14.93 -0.24
N ASP A 353 -19.29 16.18 -0.08
CA ASP A 353 -19.35 16.87 1.23
C ASP A 353 -20.79 17.12 1.73
N ASN A 354 -21.77 17.14 0.82
CA ASN A 354 -23.19 17.31 1.14
C ASN A 354 -23.98 15.99 1.14
N GLU A 355 -23.33 14.87 0.84
CA GLU A 355 -23.99 13.57 0.69
C GLU A 355 -24.02 12.82 2.02
N THR A 356 -25.15 12.15 2.28
CA THR A 356 -25.34 11.31 3.45
C THR A 356 -25.81 9.93 3.03
N THR A 357 -25.52 8.93 3.86
CA THR A 357 -26.03 7.56 3.67
C THR A 357 -26.62 7.05 4.99
N ASN A 358 -27.57 6.12 4.90
CA ASN A 358 -28.28 5.55 6.05
C ASN A 358 -28.03 4.04 6.23
N THR A 359 -27.15 3.44 5.42
CA THR A 359 -26.87 2.00 5.48
C THR A 359 -26.20 1.65 6.80
N PHE A 360 -26.83 0.80 7.61
CA PHE A 360 -26.22 0.27 8.83
C PHE A 360 -25.27 -0.88 8.48
N CYS A 361 -23.96 -0.68 8.68
CA CYS A 361 -22.91 -1.65 8.40
C CYS A 361 -21.64 -1.36 9.21
N GLY A 362 -20.74 -2.34 9.28
CA GLY A 362 -19.48 -2.27 10.02
C GLY A 362 -19.44 -3.27 11.18
N THR A 363 -18.28 -3.38 11.80
CA THR A 363 -18.04 -4.28 12.94
C THR A 363 -18.47 -3.58 14.24
N PRO A 364 -19.30 -4.21 15.11
CA PRO A 364 -19.95 -3.58 16.26
C PRO A 364 -19.05 -2.71 17.16
N GLU A 365 -17.83 -3.17 17.42
CA GLU A 365 -16.81 -2.52 18.26
C GLU A 365 -16.33 -1.17 17.70
N TYR A 366 -16.51 -0.94 16.39
CA TYR A 366 -16.02 0.22 15.66
C TYR A 366 -17.14 1.17 15.23
N LEU A 367 -18.41 0.80 15.43
CA LEU A 367 -19.54 1.60 14.96
C LEU A 367 -19.58 2.99 15.61
N ALA A 368 -19.79 4.01 14.78
CA ALA A 368 -19.95 5.38 15.25
C ALA A 368 -21.34 5.60 15.88
N PRO A 369 -21.48 6.51 16.86
CA PRO A 369 -22.74 6.79 17.54
C PRO A 369 -23.90 7.15 16.59
N GLU A 370 -23.62 7.92 15.54
CA GLU A 370 -24.63 8.33 14.56
C GLU A 370 -25.20 7.16 13.74
N LEU A 371 -24.41 6.10 13.49
CA LEU A 371 -24.89 4.87 12.84
C LEU A 371 -25.86 4.12 13.76
N LEU A 372 -25.52 3.99 15.06
CA LEU A 372 -26.38 3.33 16.06
C LEU A 372 -27.71 4.08 16.27
N GLN A 373 -27.71 5.39 16.12
CA GLN A 373 -28.89 6.23 16.22
C GLN A 373 -29.75 6.22 14.95
N GLY A 374 -29.34 5.51 13.89
CA GLY A 374 -30.05 5.48 12.60
C GLY A 374 -30.08 6.83 11.89
N ARG A 375 -29.13 7.73 12.18
CA ARG A 375 -29.02 9.04 11.53
C ARG A 375 -28.21 8.91 10.25
N GLY A 376 -28.54 9.74 9.27
CA GLY A 376 -27.69 9.87 8.07
C GLY A 376 -26.30 10.33 8.46
N TYR A 377 -25.29 9.70 7.86
CA TYR A 377 -23.88 9.94 8.18
C TYR A 377 -23.04 10.24 6.94
N THR A 378 -21.91 10.91 7.19
CA THR A 378 -20.96 11.39 6.16
C THR A 378 -19.59 10.70 6.35
N LYS A 379 -18.55 11.20 5.66
CA LYS A 379 -17.15 10.73 5.78
C LYS A 379 -16.62 10.71 7.23
N THR A 380 -17.23 11.48 8.14
CA THR A 380 -16.79 11.60 9.54
C THR A 380 -16.86 10.30 10.35
N VAL A 381 -17.61 9.29 9.88
CA VAL A 381 -17.64 7.97 10.53
C VAL A 381 -16.28 7.27 10.47
N ASP A 382 -15.51 7.48 9.39
CA ASP A 382 -14.17 6.90 9.27
C ASP A 382 -13.18 7.51 10.27
N TRP A 383 -13.41 8.75 10.72
CA TRP A 383 -12.59 9.38 11.75
C TRP A 383 -12.91 8.86 13.15
N TRP A 384 -14.15 8.44 13.39
CA TRP A 384 -14.50 7.73 14.61
C TRP A 384 -13.84 6.35 14.65
N THR A 385 -13.99 5.56 13.58
CA THR A 385 -13.39 4.21 13.50
C THR A 385 -11.86 4.29 13.57
N PHE A 386 -11.25 5.30 12.96
CA PHE A 386 -9.83 5.61 13.10
C PHE A 386 -9.42 5.88 14.55
N GLY A 387 -10.23 6.64 15.30
CA GLY A 387 -10.03 6.88 16.72
C GLY A 387 -10.14 5.61 17.56
N VAL A 388 -11.13 4.75 17.27
CA VAL A 388 -11.31 3.45 17.95
C VAL A 388 -10.09 2.56 17.72
N LEU A 389 -9.65 2.42 16.47
CA LEU A 389 -8.49 1.61 16.11
C LEU A 389 -7.19 2.15 16.74
N LEU A 390 -6.98 3.47 16.76
CA LEU A 390 -5.81 4.06 17.43
C LEU A 390 -5.84 3.81 18.94
N TYR A 391 -7.02 3.89 19.57
CA TYR A 391 -7.16 3.55 20.97
C TYR A 391 -6.79 2.09 21.21
N GLU A 392 -7.37 1.17 20.44
CA GLU A 392 -7.11 -0.27 20.54
C GLU A 392 -5.63 -0.62 20.33
N MET A 393 -4.97 -0.03 19.32
CA MET A 393 -3.53 -0.21 19.14
C MET A 393 -2.72 0.18 20.37
N MET A 394 -3.16 1.19 21.13
CA MET A 394 -2.42 1.70 22.30
C MET A 394 -2.82 1.05 23.63
N THR A 395 -3.96 0.35 23.70
CA THR A 395 -4.50 -0.21 24.96
C THR A 395 -4.74 -1.72 24.89
N GLY A 396 -4.82 -2.29 23.69
CA GLY A 396 -5.12 -3.68 23.40
C GLY A 396 -6.60 -4.00 23.23
N LEU A 397 -7.50 -3.06 23.54
CA LEU A 397 -8.95 -3.25 23.43
C LEU A 397 -9.66 -1.98 22.94
N PRO A 398 -10.77 -2.09 22.19
CA PRO A 398 -11.60 -0.94 21.84
C PRO A 398 -12.09 -0.18 23.10
N PRO A 399 -12.31 1.14 23.02
CA PRO A 399 -12.59 1.99 24.20
C PRO A 399 -13.92 1.67 24.89
N PHE A 400 -14.90 1.12 24.17
CA PHE A 400 -16.24 0.83 24.67
C PHE A 400 -16.59 -0.66 24.61
N TYR A 401 -15.58 -1.53 24.53
CA TYR A 401 -15.76 -2.97 24.36
C TYR A 401 -16.59 -3.59 25.49
N ASP A 402 -17.48 -4.52 25.12
CA ASP A 402 -18.21 -5.43 26.00
C ASP A 402 -18.47 -6.74 25.22
N GLU A 403 -18.54 -7.87 25.91
CA GLU A 403 -18.88 -9.16 25.29
C GLU A 403 -20.32 -9.17 24.73
N HIS A 404 -21.22 -8.37 25.34
CA HIS A 404 -22.60 -8.24 24.90
C HIS A 404 -22.76 -7.03 23.99
N VAL A 405 -23.12 -7.27 22.73
CA VAL A 405 -23.28 -6.23 21.70
C VAL A 405 -24.21 -5.09 22.12
N ASN A 406 -25.32 -5.39 22.79
CA ASN A 406 -26.25 -4.35 23.26
C ASN A 406 -25.66 -3.45 24.35
N GLU A 407 -24.88 -4.02 25.27
CA GLU A 407 -24.16 -3.22 26.27
C GLU A 407 -23.07 -2.39 25.60
N MET A 408 -22.33 -2.96 24.65
CA MET A 408 -21.36 -2.19 23.87
C MET A 408 -22.01 -1.00 23.15
N TYR A 409 -23.18 -1.17 22.53
CA TYR A 409 -23.93 -0.06 21.94
C TYR A 409 -24.32 1.00 22.97
N ARG A 410 -24.79 0.59 24.15
CA ARG A 410 -25.07 1.51 25.26
C ARG A 410 -23.81 2.30 25.67
N ARG A 411 -22.68 1.62 25.85
CA ARG A 411 -21.39 2.23 26.20
C ARG A 411 -20.91 3.23 25.14
N ILE A 412 -21.01 2.88 23.85
CA ILE A 412 -20.69 3.78 22.74
C ILE A 412 -21.52 5.07 22.82
N LEU A 413 -22.79 4.98 23.21
CA LEU A 413 -23.70 6.13 23.27
C LEU A 413 -23.56 6.96 24.57
N GLU A 414 -23.23 6.33 25.69
CA GLU A 414 -23.41 6.93 27.02
C GLU A 414 -22.11 7.08 27.83
N ASP A 415 -21.24 6.08 27.84
CA ASP A 415 -20.13 5.99 28.80
C ASP A 415 -19.03 7.04 28.52
N GLU A 416 -18.29 7.46 29.53
CA GLU A 416 -17.16 8.37 29.32
C GLU A 416 -15.94 7.65 28.74
N LEU A 417 -15.17 8.36 27.91
CA LEU A 417 -13.92 7.84 27.38
C LEU A 417 -12.84 7.85 28.48
N VAL A 418 -12.44 6.67 28.92
CA VAL A 418 -11.40 6.46 29.92
C VAL A 418 -10.05 6.22 29.24
N PHE A 419 -8.96 6.64 29.89
CA PHE A 419 -7.60 6.42 29.39
C PHE A 419 -6.70 5.82 30.47
N PRO A 420 -5.78 4.91 30.11
CA PRO A 420 -4.71 4.49 31.00
C PRO A 420 -3.85 5.66 31.51
N GLU A 421 -3.27 5.50 32.71
CA GLU A 421 -2.42 6.52 33.33
C GLU A 421 -1.17 6.82 32.50
N ASP A 422 -0.56 5.78 31.93
CA ASP A 422 0.66 5.81 31.12
C ASP A 422 0.48 6.41 29.72
N MET A 423 -0.76 6.60 29.25
CA MET A 423 -1.01 7.19 27.94
C MET A 423 -0.69 8.69 27.92
N GLY A 424 0.17 9.11 26.99
CA GLY A 424 0.63 10.49 26.86
C GLY A 424 -0.46 11.50 26.50
N ASN A 425 -0.32 12.74 26.98
CA ASN A 425 -1.32 13.81 26.80
C ASN A 425 -1.64 14.14 25.33
N ARG A 426 -0.65 14.05 24.44
CA ARG A 426 -0.87 14.28 22.99
C ARG A 426 -1.82 13.23 22.39
N ALA A 427 -1.69 11.97 22.80
CA ALA A 427 -2.56 10.89 22.36
C ALA A 427 -3.97 11.05 22.94
N LYS A 428 -4.09 11.32 24.26
CA LYS A 428 -5.37 11.60 24.92
C LYS A 428 -6.12 12.74 24.25
N SER A 429 -5.43 13.84 23.90
CA SER A 429 -6.03 14.98 23.20
C SER A 429 -6.57 14.60 21.81
N LEU A 430 -5.77 13.88 21.02
CA LEU A 430 -6.19 13.40 19.70
C LEU A 430 -7.42 12.49 19.80
N LEU A 431 -7.39 11.50 20.68
CA LEU A 431 -8.46 10.52 20.86
C LEU A 431 -9.77 11.17 21.35
N ARG A 432 -9.71 12.15 22.26
CA ARG A 432 -10.91 12.93 22.66
C ARG A 432 -11.54 13.68 21.48
N GLY A 433 -10.72 14.16 20.55
CA GLY A 433 -11.21 14.86 19.35
C GLY A 433 -11.86 13.90 18.34
N LEU A 434 -11.23 12.76 18.08
CA LEU A 434 -11.72 11.74 17.13
C LEU A 434 -12.96 10.99 17.67
N LEU A 435 -12.98 10.68 18.96
CA LEU A 435 -14.07 9.96 19.63
C LEU A 435 -15.13 10.91 20.21
N GLN A 436 -15.32 12.05 19.54
CA GLN A 436 -16.43 12.95 19.83
C GLN A 436 -17.73 12.41 19.23
N ARG A 437 -18.79 12.31 20.05
CA ARG A 437 -20.06 11.69 19.64
C ARG A 437 -20.84 12.53 18.62
N ASP A 438 -20.83 13.86 18.75
CA ASP A 438 -21.40 14.75 17.75
C ASP A 438 -20.44 14.85 16.55
N PRO A 439 -20.78 14.32 15.37
CA PRO A 439 -19.89 14.33 14.20
C PRO A 439 -19.47 15.74 13.79
N ARG A 440 -20.30 16.77 14.03
CA ARG A 440 -19.99 18.17 13.67
C ARG A 440 -18.90 18.78 14.54
N ARG A 441 -18.68 18.21 15.73
CA ARG A 441 -17.63 18.61 16.67
C ARG A 441 -16.44 17.66 16.65
N ARG A 442 -16.52 16.60 15.84
CA ARG A 442 -15.47 15.60 15.72
C ARG A 442 -14.30 16.15 14.94
N LEU A 443 -13.10 15.84 15.42
CA LEU A 443 -11.88 16.19 14.71
C LEU A 443 -11.87 15.51 13.33
N GLY A 444 -11.58 16.26 12.29
CA GLY A 444 -11.62 15.78 10.90
C GLY A 444 -12.94 16.09 10.19
N ASN A 445 -13.92 16.72 10.86
CA ASN A 445 -15.15 17.19 10.22
C ASN A 445 -14.86 18.19 9.09
N ASN A 446 -13.83 19.03 9.23
CA ASN A 446 -13.40 19.95 8.16
C ASN A 446 -12.23 19.38 7.32
N GLY A 447 -12.08 18.05 7.32
CA GLY A 447 -11.08 17.33 6.53
C GLY A 447 -9.88 16.84 7.33
N ALA A 448 -9.11 15.92 6.72
CA ALA A 448 -8.01 15.22 7.37
C ALA A 448 -6.87 16.13 7.87
N ALA A 449 -6.73 17.33 7.30
CA ALA A 449 -5.72 18.30 7.72
C ALA A 449 -5.83 18.67 9.21
N GLU A 450 -7.05 18.72 9.77
CA GLU A 450 -7.25 18.96 11.21
C GLU A 450 -6.60 17.88 12.08
N ILE A 451 -6.64 16.64 11.60
CA ILE A 451 -6.06 15.47 12.28
C ILE A 451 -4.54 15.47 12.07
N LYS A 452 -4.06 15.69 10.85
CA LYS A 452 -2.63 15.72 10.50
C LYS A 452 -1.84 16.78 11.29
N ASN A 453 -2.48 17.92 11.59
CA ASN A 453 -1.88 19.02 12.35
C ASN A 453 -1.88 18.83 13.87
N GLN A 454 -2.42 17.72 14.39
CA GLN A 454 -2.42 17.48 15.83
C GLN A 454 -1.00 17.23 16.37
N PRO A 455 -0.68 17.69 17.60
CA PRO A 455 0.65 17.49 18.20
C PRO A 455 1.11 16.03 18.28
N PHE A 456 0.17 15.07 18.29
CA PHE A 456 0.49 13.65 18.24
C PHE A 456 1.29 13.25 16.99
N PHE A 457 1.08 13.93 15.86
CA PHE A 457 1.76 13.69 14.59
C PHE A 457 2.88 14.70 14.29
N ALA A 458 3.29 15.54 15.25
CA ALA A 458 4.30 16.58 15.03
C ALA A 458 5.68 16.05 14.57
N GLU A 459 5.96 14.77 14.82
CA GLU A 459 7.20 14.09 14.42
C GLU A 459 7.11 13.46 13.00
N ILE A 460 5.93 13.52 12.36
CA ILE A 460 5.69 12.93 11.04
C ILE A 460 5.86 13.99 9.96
N ASN A 461 6.81 13.75 9.06
CA ASN A 461 6.89 14.41 7.77
C ASN A 461 6.04 13.62 6.77
N TRP A 462 4.93 14.23 6.34
CA TRP A 462 3.96 13.57 5.45
C TRP A 462 4.53 13.22 4.07
N ASP A 463 5.46 14.01 3.53
CA ASP A 463 6.10 13.72 2.25
C ASP A 463 7.02 12.51 2.35
N TYR A 464 7.77 12.40 3.45
CA TYR A 464 8.62 11.23 3.73
C TYR A 464 7.78 9.98 3.97
N LEU A 465 6.63 10.12 4.64
CA LEU A 465 5.67 9.04 4.85
C LEU A 465 5.13 8.51 3.51
N ILE A 466 4.58 9.39 2.66
CA ILE A 466 4.08 9.01 1.33
C ILE A 466 5.20 8.44 0.44
N GLY A 467 6.42 8.94 0.59
CA GLY A 467 7.60 8.40 -0.09
C GLY A 467 8.13 7.08 0.46
N ARG A 468 7.50 6.49 1.50
CA ARG A 468 7.99 5.28 2.23
C ARG A 468 9.45 5.40 2.68
N GLN A 469 9.84 6.60 3.15
CA GLN A 469 11.22 6.89 3.57
C GLN A 469 11.48 6.63 5.06
N TYR A 470 10.42 6.40 5.83
CA TYR A 470 10.54 5.97 7.23
C TYR A 470 10.83 4.47 7.30
N GLU A 471 11.75 4.09 8.19
CA GLU A 471 11.93 2.69 8.56
C GLU A 471 10.75 2.23 9.43
N PRO A 472 10.02 1.16 9.05
CA PRO A 472 8.93 0.66 9.86
C PRO A 472 9.41 0.15 11.22
N PRO A 473 8.67 0.42 12.31
CA PRO A 473 9.04 0.03 13.67
C PRO A 473 9.01 -1.48 13.89
N PHE A 474 8.32 -2.21 13.02
CA PHE A 474 8.22 -3.65 13.05
C PHE A 474 8.27 -4.19 11.62
N LYS A 475 9.10 -5.21 11.41
CA LYS A 475 9.18 -5.95 10.17
C LYS A 475 8.65 -7.38 10.39
N PRO A 476 7.62 -7.82 9.65
CA PRO A 476 7.09 -9.17 9.79
C PRO A 476 8.11 -10.22 9.32
N SER A 477 8.09 -11.37 9.98
CA SER A 477 8.85 -12.54 9.54
C SER A 477 8.07 -13.25 8.46
N VAL A 478 8.53 -13.16 7.21
CA VAL A 478 7.90 -13.82 6.06
C VAL A 478 8.92 -14.72 5.39
N ALA A 479 8.60 -16.01 5.24
CA ALA A 479 9.51 -17.00 4.69
C ALA A 479 9.69 -16.86 3.17
N SER A 480 8.65 -16.42 2.46
CA SER A 480 8.67 -16.25 1.00
C SER A 480 7.49 -15.41 0.46
N ALA A 481 7.55 -15.03 -0.82
CA ALA A 481 6.47 -14.30 -1.51
C ALA A 481 5.14 -15.09 -1.60
N ILE A 482 5.16 -16.41 -1.41
CA ILE A 482 3.95 -17.26 -1.38
C ILE A 482 3.52 -17.61 0.04
N ASP A 483 4.23 -17.12 1.06
CA ASP A 483 3.98 -17.48 2.44
C ASP A 483 2.56 -17.11 2.84
N THR A 484 1.85 -18.09 3.38
CA THR A 484 0.49 -17.92 3.91
C THR A 484 0.41 -18.30 5.38
N SER A 485 1.54 -18.38 6.09
CA SER A 485 1.57 -18.73 7.52
C SER A 485 0.84 -17.72 8.41
N ASN A 486 0.62 -16.50 7.91
CA ASN A 486 -0.12 -15.45 8.59
C ASN A 486 -1.60 -15.35 8.15
N PHE A 487 -2.15 -16.37 7.49
CA PHE A 487 -3.57 -16.47 7.12
C PHE A 487 -4.23 -17.61 7.88
N ASP A 488 -5.53 -17.49 8.16
CA ASP A 488 -6.29 -18.50 8.90
C ASP A 488 -6.20 -19.90 8.25
N GLU A 489 -5.94 -20.91 9.07
CA GLU A 489 -5.87 -22.31 8.66
C GLU A 489 -7.21 -22.81 8.11
N GLU A 490 -8.35 -22.30 8.61
CA GLU A 490 -9.68 -22.66 8.10
C GLU A 490 -9.80 -22.35 6.60
N PHE A 491 -9.23 -21.22 6.16
CA PHE A 491 -9.25 -20.84 4.76
C PHE A 491 -8.18 -21.59 3.96
N THR A 492 -6.95 -21.63 4.47
CA THR A 492 -5.82 -22.18 3.72
C THR A 492 -5.87 -23.71 3.55
N ALA A 493 -6.70 -24.40 4.34
CA ALA A 493 -7.00 -25.82 4.18
C ALA A 493 -8.04 -26.12 3.06
N GLU A 494 -8.82 -25.13 2.60
CA GLU A 494 -9.77 -25.34 1.50
C GLU A 494 -9.03 -25.62 0.18
N PRO A 495 -9.47 -26.61 -0.63
CA PRO A 495 -8.87 -26.85 -1.93
C PRO A 495 -8.96 -25.59 -2.83
N PRO A 496 -7.86 -25.19 -3.48
CA PRO A 496 -7.81 -23.99 -4.31
C PRO A 496 -8.47 -24.25 -5.68
N GLN A 497 -9.80 -24.37 -5.69
CA GLN A 497 -10.59 -24.58 -6.90
C GLN A 497 -11.50 -23.40 -7.16
N ASP A 498 -11.62 -23.01 -8.43
CA ASP A 498 -12.64 -22.06 -8.86
C ASP A 498 -14.01 -22.76 -8.87
N SER A 499 -14.82 -22.50 -7.85
CA SER A 499 -16.05 -23.27 -7.58
C SER A 499 -17.02 -23.20 -8.76
N TYR A 500 -17.51 -24.35 -9.23
CA TYR A 500 -18.56 -24.40 -10.24
C TYR A 500 -19.83 -23.72 -9.72
N VAL A 501 -20.46 -22.86 -10.51
CA VAL A 501 -21.74 -22.22 -10.18
C VAL A 501 -22.82 -22.87 -11.03
N ALA A 502 -23.43 -23.94 -10.50
CA ALA A 502 -24.66 -24.47 -11.05
C ALA A 502 -25.71 -23.36 -11.06
N ASP A 503 -26.43 -23.20 -12.18
CA ASP A 503 -27.54 -22.25 -12.35
C ASP A 503 -27.17 -20.76 -12.49
N SER A 504 -26.06 -20.46 -13.15
CA SER A 504 -25.60 -19.08 -13.41
C SER A 504 -26.00 -18.51 -14.78
N ASN A 505 -27.06 -19.05 -15.40
CA ASN A 505 -27.63 -18.54 -16.65
C ASN A 505 -28.36 -17.21 -16.42
N LEU A 506 -27.60 -16.15 -16.13
CA LEU A 506 -28.09 -14.78 -16.11
C LEU A 506 -28.47 -14.39 -17.54
N SER A 507 -29.60 -13.69 -17.70
CA SER A 507 -30.04 -13.19 -19.00
C SER A 507 -29.02 -12.22 -19.59
N GLU A 508 -29.02 -12.09 -20.92
CA GLU A 508 -28.14 -11.15 -21.63
C GLU A 508 -28.28 -9.72 -21.10
N THR A 509 -29.51 -9.27 -20.82
CA THR A 509 -29.81 -7.98 -20.20
C THR A 509 -29.17 -7.79 -18.81
N VAL A 510 -29.02 -8.87 -18.03
CA VAL A 510 -28.33 -8.81 -16.73
C VAL A 510 -26.81 -8.81 -16.94
N GLN A 511 -26.30 -9.50 -17.96
CA GLN A 511 -24.88 -9.47 -18.31
C GLN A 511 -24.43 -8.07 -18.74
N GLU A 512 -25.27 -7.36 -19.49
CA GLU A 512 -25.02 -5.99 -19.95
C GLU A 512 -24.78 -5.02 -18.78
N GLN A 513 -25.37 -5.27 -17.61
CA GLN A 513 -25.16 -4.45 -16.43
C GLN A 513 -23.71 -4.52 -15.89
N PHE A 514 -22.91 -5.50 -16.30
CA PHE A 514 -21.50 -5.65 -15.92
C PHE A 514 -20.52 -5.16 -17.00
N VAL A 515 -21.02 -4.51 -18.05
CA VAL A 515 -20.18 -3.90 -19.09
C VAL A 515 -19.22 -2.88 -18.47
N GLY A 516 -17.98 -2.88 -18.96
CA GLY A 516 -16.93 -2.02 -18.47
C GLY A 516 -16.22 -2.51 -17.21
N PHE A 517 -16.60 -3.65 -16.60
CA PHE A 517 -15.88 -4.22 -15.44
C PHE A 517 -14.43 -4.58 -15.75
N THR A 518 -14.13 -5.01 -16.98
CA THR A 518 -12.78 -5.43 -17.38
C THR A 518 -11.80 -4.25 -17.37
N TYR A 519 -10.65 -4.42 -16.72
CA TYR A 519 -9.56 -3.46 -16.60
C TYR A 519 -8.23 -4.21 -16.69
N ASP A 520 -7.35 -3.78 -17.59
CA ASP A 520 -6.04 -4.38 -17.82
C ASP A 520 -4.86 -3.50 -17.36
N GLY A 521 -5.15 -2.35 -16.72
CA GLY A 521 -4.15 -1.32 -16.41
C GLY A 521 -4.12 -0.15 -17.39
N SER A 522 -4.86 -0.19 -18.52
CA SER A 522 -4.75 0.82 -19.59
C SER A 522 -5.63 2.06 -19.42
N GLY A 523 -6.32 2.19 -18.29
CA GLY A 523 -7.31 3.25 -18.04
C GLY A 523 -6.77 4.47 -17.31
N GLY A 524 -6.18 5.42 -18.03
CA GLY A 524 -6.23 6.83 -17.62
C GLY A 524 -7.67 7.34 -17.69
N ALA A 525 -7.99 8.41 -16.95
CA ALA A 525 -9.34 8.99 -16.77
C ALA A 525 -10.20 9.21 -18.04
N MET A 526 -9.60 9.14 -19.23
CA MET A 526 -10.21 9.44 -20.53
C MET A 526 -10.97 8.27 -21.19
N SER A 527 -10.70 6.99 -20.85
CA SER A 527 -11.52 5.87 -21.36
C SER A 527 -12.94 5.88 -20.76
N LEU A 528 -13.12 6.59 -19.65
CA LEU A 528 -14.34 6.64 -18.84
C LEU A 528 -15.36 7.70 -19.29
N ALA A 529 -14.95 8.68 -20.11
CA ALA A 529 -15.89 9.68 -20.61
C ALA A 529 -16.96 9.04 -21.51
N GLN A 530 -16.58 8.03 -22.31
CA GLN A 530 -17.50 7.37 -23.24
C GLN A 530 -18.57 6.53 -22.53
N SER A 531 -18.26 5.91 -21.38
CA SER A 531 -19.25 5.13 -20.62
C SER A 531 -20.21 5.98 -19.80
N MET A 532 -19.81 7.19 -19.37
CA MET A 532 -20.71 8.12 -18.66
C MET A 532 -21.67 8.84 -19.61
N THR A 533 -21.28 9.15 -20.85
CA THR A 533 -22.19 9.79 -21.82
C THR A 533 -23.31 8.88 -22.33
N MET A 534 -23.12 7.56 -22.35
CA MET A 534 -24.17 6.63 -22.81
C MET A 534 -25.29 6.40 -21.78
N GLY A 535 -25.06 6.66 -20.49
CA GLY A 535 -26.09 6.50 -19.45
C GLY A 535 -27.10 7.65 -19.36
N ASN A 536 -26.82 8.80 -19.99
CA ASN A 536 -27.63 10.02 -19.87
C ASN A 536 -28.44 10.39 -21.13
N MET A 537 -28.40 9.59 -22.20
CA MET A 537 -29.13 9.88 -23.44
C MET A 537 -30.48 9.17 -23.61
N ASP A 538 -30.85 8.20 -22.75
CA ASP A 538 -32.05 7.37 -22.97
C ASP A 538 -33.24 7.64 -22.03
N THR A 539 -33.24 8.71 -21.22
CA THR A 539 -34.39 9.05 -20.34
C THR A 539 -35.28 10.19 -20.83
N HIS A 540 -35.10 10.67 -22.06
CA HIS A 540 -36.01 11.65 -22.68
C HIS A 540 -36.37 11.27 -24.11
N ARG A 541 -37.10 10.16 -24.29
CA ARG A 541 -37.94 9.90 -25.47
C ARG A 541 -38.95 8.78 -25.18
N ASN A 542 -40.03 9.14 -24.51
CA ASN A 542 -41.43 8.86 -24.88
C ASN A 542 -42.37 9.32 -23.77
#